data_AF-A0A3Q0FPS9-F1
#
_entry.id   AF-A0A3Q0FPS9-F1
#
_cell.length_a   1.000
_cell.length_b   1.000
_cell.length_c   1.000
_cell.angle_alpha   90.00
_cell.angle_beta   90.00
_cell.angle_gamma   90.00
#
_symmetry.space_group_name_H-M   'P 1'
#
loop_
_entity.id
_entity.type
_entity.pdbx_description
1 polymer ?
#
loop_
_entity_poly.entity_id
_entity_poly.type
_entity_poly.pdbx_seq_one_letter_code
_entity_poly.pdbx_strand_id
1 'polypeptide(L)'
;MATVCMLSTLKPALEPALELHLLHTALQNTFLTATGHNSQHIQGMKQISVEYLEAMLRCLLATAPSWARLHFIGQHLILWLQLQDERDRATAMRVTTSLLCFAVSLHPQFEDSPKVLQVGDLVALLGLCISDPVEEISRQAKEGLFHLYKILVHQKGQDIQEAQELWHTSQHQNQPRRILLYIHLATMGEAFRKILSEDQRRAFAERALLGIHHIMLHVSQAGVVLLYAILGQAGHLMGAEEKEIPVRALRKLLILKCFHQLPKELQRHSHLESALRNPSSLQ
;
A
#
# COMPACT_ATOMS: atom_id res chain seq x y z
N MET A 1 -9.71 -16.38 21.05
CA MET A 1 -10.04 -16.89 19.70
C MET A 1 -11.54 -17.15 19.51
N ALA A 2 -12.21 -17.91 20.38
CA ALA A 2 -13.65 -18.18 20.25
C ALA A 2 -14.53 -16.91 20.24
N THR A 3 -14.29 -15.94 21.12
CA THR A 3 -15.09 -14.70 21.26
C THR A 3 -15.07 -13.78 20.03
N VAL A 4 -13.96 -13.77 19.28
CA VAL A 4 -13.81 -12.92 18.08
C VAL A 4 -14.48 -13.54 16.85
N CYS A 5 -14.34 -14.87 16.67
CA CYS A 5 -15.14 -15.61 15.70
C CYS A 5 -16.65 -15.57 16.03
N MET A 6 -17.02 -15.45 17.31
CA MET A 6 -18.43 -15.34 17.69
C MET A 6 -19.07 -14.02 17.23
N LEU A 7 -18.33 -12.92 17.13
CA LEU A 7 -18.87 -11.67 16.57
C LEU A 7 -19.22 -11.81 15.09
N SER A 8 -18.45 -12.60 14.36
CA SER A 8 -18.65 -12.81 12.93
C SER A 8 -19.73 -13.86 12.63
N THR A 9 -20.18 -14.62 13.64
CA THR A 9 -21.29 -15.57 13.54
C THR A 9 -22.58 -15.06 14.20
N LEU A 10 -22.59 -13.84 14.74
CA LEU A 10 -23.78 -13.20 15.28
C LEU A 10 -24.86 -13.09 14.19
N LYS A 11 -26.06 -13.59 14.48
CA LYS A 11 -27.26 -13.39 13.69
C LYS A 11 -28.25 -12.53 14.49
N PRO A 12 -28.76 -11.42 13.92
CA PRO A 12 -28.43 -10.87 12.60
C PRO A 12 -26.98 -10.36 12.54
N ALA A 13 -26.43 -10.29 11.32
CA ALA A 13 -25.10 -9.71 11.10
C ALA A 13 -25.06 -8.29 11.68
N LEU A 14 -23.92 -7.91 12.26
CA LEU A 14 -23.69 -6.56 12.77
C LEU A 14 -23.98 -5.53 11.68
N GLU A 15 -24.73 -4.48 12.04
CA GLU A 15 -24.99 -3.36 11.14
C GLU A 15 -23.66 -2.71 10.72
N PRO A 16 -23.45 -2.32 9.45
CA PRO A 16 -22.17 -1.81 8.96
C PRO A 16 -21.60 -0.64 9.79
N ALA A 17 -22.47 0.22 10.33
CA ALA A 17 -22.07 1.33 11.19
C ALA A 17 -21.53 0.87 12.55
N LEU A 18 -22.12 -0.17 13.13
CA LEU A 18 -21.68 -0.75 14.40
C LEU A 18 -20.37 -1.52 14.22
N GLU A 19 -20.24 -2.24 13.10
CA GLU A 19 -19.01 -2.95 12.75
C GLU A 19 -17.85 -1.97 12.52
N LEU A 20 -18.10 -0.87 11.80
CA LEU A 20 -17.16 0.23 11.63
C LEU A 20 -16.74 0.83 12.97
N HIS A 21 -17.69 1.08 13.86
CA HIS A 21 -17.41 1.66 15.18
C HIS A 21 -16.59 0.70 16.06
N LEU A 22 -16.91 -0.59 16.05
CA LEU A 22 -16.16 -1.63 16.77
C LEU A 22 -14.75 -1.80 16.20
N LEU A 23 -14.63 -1.83 14.88
CA LEU A 23 -13.35 -1.89 14.20
C LEU A 23 -12.52 -0.68 14.60
N HIS A 24 -13.04 0.54 14.39
CA HIS A 24 -12.38 1.78 14.76
C HIS A 24 -11.98 1.84 16.24
N THR A 25 -12.85 1.39 17.15
CA THR A 25 -12.58 1.39 18.60
C THR A 25 -11.52 0.36 19.00
N ALA A 26 -11.59 -0.86 18.47
CA ALA A 26 -10.59 -1.91 18.72
C ALA A 26 -9.22 -1.50 18.16
N LEU A 27 -9.25 -0.92 16.96
CA LEU A 27 -8.10 -0.33 16.31
C LEU A 27 -7.50 0.80 17.19
N GLN A 28 -8.28 1.80 17.58
CA GLN A 28 -7.81 2.90 18.43
C GLN A 28 -7.27 2.41 19.78
N ASN A 29 -7.96 1.49 20.45
CA ASN A 29 -7.55 1.00 21.76
C ASN A 29 -6.26 0.18 21.71
N THR A 30 -5.97 -0.51 20.61
CA THR A 30 -4.76 -1.33 20.46
C THR A 30 -3.50 -0.48 20.24
N PHE A 31 -3.66 0.72 19.66
CA PHE A 31 -2.53 1.57 19.25
C PHE A 31 -2.39 2.88 20.05
N LEU A 32 -3.48 3.48 20.56
CA LEU A 32 -3.46 4.78 21.25
C LEU A 32 -3.40 4.70 22.79
N THR A 33 -3.72 3.55 23.41
CA THR A 33 -3.76 3.44 24.89
C THR A 33 -2.38 3.26 25.56
N ALA A 34 -1.30 3.25 24.79
CA ALA A 34 0.06 3.04 25.31
C ALA A 34 0.84 4.35 25.55
N THR A 35 0.17 5.44 25.94
CA THR A 35 0.83 6.73 26.24
C THR A 35 1.26 6.90 27.71
N GLY A 36 1.25 5.84 28.52
CA GLY A 36 1.70 5.89 29.91
C GLY A 36 2.50 4.66 30.36
N HIS A 37 3.79 4.87 30.64
CA HIS A 37 4.74 3.98 31.32
C HIS A 37 5.33 2.78 30.55
N ASN A 38 6.64 2.85 30.32
CA ASN A 38 7.51 1.80 29.76
C ASN A 38 7.70 0.65 30.77
N SER A 39 6.73 -0.25 30.90
CA SER A 39 6.93 -1.54 31.59
C SER A 39 6.81 -2.71 30.62
N GLN A 40 7.59 -3.77 30.83
CA GLN A 40 7.53 -5.02 30.04
C GLN A 40 6.12 -5.61 30.00
N HIS A 41 5.32 -5.38 31.05
CA HIS A 41 3.92 -5.79 31.14
C HIS A 41 3.02 -5.07 30.12
N ILE A 42 3.18 -3.75 29.97
CA ILE A 42 2.42 -2.95 28.99
C ILE A 42 2.80 -3.35 27.55
N GLN A 43 4.07 -3.65 27.30
CA GLN A 43 4.52 -4.15 26.00
C GLN A 43 3.93 -5.54 25.69
N GLY A 44 3.87 -6.44 26.68
CA GLY A 44 3.21 -7.74 26.55
C GLY A 44 1.71 -7.61 26.25
N MET A 45 1.00 -6.74 26.96
CA MET A 45 -0.41 -6.45 26.70
C MET A 45 -0.65 -5.87 25.30
N LYS A 46 0.22 -4.98 24.83
CA LYS A 46 0.14 -4.40 23.48
C LYS A 46 0.31 -5.48 22.41
N GLN A 47 1.29 -6.36 22.56
CA GLN A 47 1.51 -7.45 21.60
C GLN A 47 0.30 -8.40 21.53
N ILE A 48 -0.24 -8.80 22.69
CA ILE A 48 -1.46 -9.63 22.77
C ILE A 48 -2.64 -8.92 22.09
N SER A 49 -2.80 -7.61 22.32
CA SER A 49 -3.88 -6.82 21.72
C SER A 49 -3.78 -6.77 20.18
N VAL A 50 -2.56 -6.65 19.65
CA VAL A 50 -2.30 -6.69 18.21
C VAL A 50 -2.64 -8.06 17.62
N GLU A 51 -2.29 -9.16 18.31
CA GLU A 51 -2.63 -10.51 17.85
C GLU A 51 -4.15 -10.74 17.82
N TYR A 52 -4.89 -10.25 18.83
CA TYR A 52 -6.34 -10.29 18.84
C TYR A 52 -6.96 -9.46 17.71
N LEU A 53 -6.44 -8.27 17.47
CA LEU A 53 -6.87 -7.44 16.36
C LEU A 53 -6.65 -8.16 15.04
N GLU A 54 -5.44 -8.68 14.80
CA GLU A 54 -5.10 -9.38 13.57
C GLU A 54 -6.03 -10.59 13.34
N ALA A 55 -6.32 -11.36 14.39
CA ALA A 55 -7.30 -12.45 14.34
C ALA A 55 -8.71 -11.94 14.00
N MET A 56 -9.14 -10.81 14.58
CA MET A 56 -10.44 -10.19 14.30
C MET A 56 -10.55 -9.74 12.85
N LEU A 57 -9.54 -9.07 12.32
CA LEU A 57 -9.53 -8.63 10.92
C LEU A 57 -9.62 -9.81 9.96
N ARG A 58 -8.91 -10.91 10.25
CA ARG A 58 -9.02 -12.14 9.47
C ARG A 58 -10.40 -12.77 9.54
N CYS A 59 -11.02 -12.82 10.73
CA CYS A 59 -12.38 -13.34 10.88
C CYS A 59 -13.38 -12.49 10.10
N LEU A 60 -13.29 -11.15 10.24
CA LEU A 60 -14.14 -10.20 9.50
C LEU A 60 -13.99 -10.32 7.99
N LEU A 61 -12.79 -10.61 7.50
CA LEU A 61 -12.56 -10.87 6.09
C LEU A 61 -13.15 -12.24 5.68
N ALA A 62 -12.90 -13.29 6.45
CA ALA A 62 -13.33 -14.66 6.16
C ALA A 62 -14.85 -14.84 6.11
N THR A 63 -15.63 -14.02 6.84
CA THR A 63 -17.10 -14.13 6.83
C THR A 63 -17.76 -13.51 5.62
N ALA A 64 -17.12 -12.55 4.97
CA ALA A 64 -17.60 -11.95 3.73
C ALA A 64 -16.41 -11.57 2.81
N PRO A 65 -15.68 -12.58 2.26
CA PRO A 65 -14.50 -12.29 1.47
C PRO A 65 -14.88 -11.51 0.21
N SER A 66 -14.35 -10.29 0.10
CA SER A 66 -14.59 -9.41 -1.03
C SER A 66 -13.54 -8.31 -1.07
N TRP A 67 -13.33 -7.73 -2.26
CA TRP A 67 -12.46 -6.56 -2.40
C TRP A 67 -12.94 -5.37 -1.60
N ALA A 68 -14.26 -5.15 -1.54
CA ALA A 68 -14.85 -4.07 -0.76
C ALA A 68 -14.51 -4.21 0.73
N ARG A 69 -14.59 -5.45 1.26
CA ARG A 69 -14.26 -5.76 2.66
C ARG A 69 -12.77 -5.62 2.95
N LEU A 70 -11.91 -6.16 2.08
CA LEU A 70 -10.46 -6.04 2.22
C LEU A 70 -10.03 -4.57 2.16
N HIS A 71 -10.60 -3.80 1.24
CA HIS A 71 -10.36 -2.37 1.12
C HIS A 71 -10.85 -1.61 2.35
N PHE A 72 -12.07 -1.88 2.83
CA PHE A 72 -12.62 -1.28 4.04
C PHE A 72 -11.70 -1.47 5.26
N ILE A 73 -11.24 -2.70 5.50
CA ILE A 73 -10.27 -2.99 6.56
C ILE A 73 -8.95 -2.25 6.28
N GLY A 74 -8.50 -2.29 5.03
CA GLY A 74 -7.28 -1.62 4.57
C GLY A 74 -7.28 -0.13 4.87
N GLN A 75 -8.35 0.61 4.57
CA GLN A 75 -8.44 2.07 4.80
C GLN A 75 -8.10 2.47 6.24
N HIS A 76 -8.49 1.65 7.21
CA HIS A 76 -8.16 1.91 8.60
C HIS A 76 -6.69 1.61 8.94
N LEU A 77 -6.13 0.55 8.36
CA LEU A 77 -4.70 0.24 8.49
C LEU A 77 -3.83 1.30 7.78
N ILE A 78 -4.31 1.90 6.68
CA ILE A 78 -3.63 2.96 5.93
C ILE A 78 -3.40 4.21 6.78
N LEU A 79 -4.40 4.63 7.56
CA LEU A 79 -4.25 5.76 8.49
C LEU A 79 -3.09 5.55 9.47
N TRP A 80 -2.77 4.28 9.76
CA TRP A 80 -1.73 3.93 10.72
C TRP A 80 -0.34 3.81 10.12
N LEU A 81 -0.25 3.47 8.85
CA LEU A 81 0.99 3.55 8.08
C LEU A 81 1.54 4.99 8.01
N GLN A 82 0.70 5.98 8.35
CA GLN A 82 1.06 7.40 8.38
C GLN A 82 1.39 7.92 9.79
N LEU A 83 1.40 7.05 10.83
CA LEU A 83 1.76 7.44 12.19
C LEU A 83 3.24 7.83 12.33
N GLN A 84 3.54 8.73 13.27
CA GLN A 84 4.91 9.19 13.50
C GLN A 84 5.78 8.14 14.21
N ASP A 85 5.22 7.32 15.11
CA ASP A 85 5.96 6.26 15.81
C ASP A 85 6.30 5.11 14.86
N GLU A 86 7.58 4.77 14.78
CA GLU A 86 8.10 3.76 13.87
C GLU A 86 7.61 2.34 14.20
N ARG A 87 7.43 2.04 15.50
CA ARG A 87 6.96 0.72 15.95
C ARG A 87 5.49 0.54 15.63
N ASP A 88 4.70 1.60 15.73
CA ASP A 88 3.29 1.59 15.35
C ASP A 88 3.14 1.42 13.84
N ARG A 89 3.91 2.15 13.03
CA ARG A 89 3.95 1.93 11.56
C ARG A 89 4.38 0.51 11.21
N ALA A 90 5.43 -0.02 11.85
CA ALA A 90 5.91 -1.38 11.62
C ALA A 90 4.85 -2.43 11.98
N THR A 91 4.14 -2.22 13.08
CA THR A 91 3.06 -3.11 13.50
C THR A 91 1.88 -3.04 12.51
N ALA A 92 1.48 -1.84 12.09
CA ALA A 92 0.42 -1.66 11.09
C ALA A 92 0.78 -2.31 9.75
N MET A 93 2.03 -2.17 9.30
CA MET A 93 2.52 -2.82 8.10
C MET A 93 2.51 -4.34 8.23
N ARG A 94 2.99 -4.90 9.35
CA ARG A 94 2.95 -6.35 9.62
C ARG A 94 1.52 -6.88 9.57
N VAL A 95 0.57 -6.22 10.24
CA VAL A 95 -0.85 -6.61 10.24
C VAL A 95 -1.43 -6.54 8.82
N THR A 96 -1.09 -5.49 8.06
CA THR A 96 -1.53 -5.32 6.67
C THR A 96 -1.02 -6.45 5.77
N THR A 97 0.28 -6.74 5.81
CA THR A 97 0.90 -7.81 5.03
C THR A 97 0.33 -9.19 5.40
N SER A 98 0.13 -9.42 6.70
CA SER A 98 -0.45 -10.66 7.22
C SER A 98 -1.91 -10.86 6.79
N LEU A 99 -2.68 -9.77 6.71
CA LEU A 99 -4.05 -9.79 6.19
C LEU A 99 -4.08 -10.04 4.68
N LEU A 100 -3.17 -9.43 3.91
CA LEU A 100 -3.04 -9.67 2.46
C LEU A 100 -2.62 -11.12 2.17
N CYS A 101 -1.68 -11.66 2.94
CA CYS A 101 -1.30 -13.07 2.87
C CYS A 101 -2.50 -13.99 3.18
N PHE A 102 -3.29 -13.68 4.20
CA PHE A 102 -4.51 -14.42 4.50
C PHE A 102 -5.56 -14.30 3.38
N ALA A 103 -5.75 -13.11 2.81
CA ALA A 103 -6.62 -12.91 1.65
C ALA A 103 -6.18 -13.78 0.46
N VAL A 104 -4.87 -14.05 0.31
CA VAL A 104 -4.37 -14.97 -0.71
C VAL A 104 -4.93 -16.38 -0.55
N SER A 105 -5.08 -16.87 0.69
CA SER A 105 -5.68 -18.19 0.94
C SER A 105 -7.19 -18.27 0.65
N LEU A 106 -7.84 -17.12 0.46
CA LEU A 106 -9.27 -16.99 0.18
C LEU A 106 -9.59 -16.74 -1.31
N HIS A 107 -8.58 -16.82 -2.20
CA HIS A 107 -8.66 -16.44 -3.62
C HIS A 107 -9.95 -16.81 -4.38
N PRO A 108 -10.47 -18.05 -4.32
CA PRO A 108 -11.66 -18.43 -5.09
C PRO A 108 -12.89 -17.57 -4.77
N GLN A 109 -12.92 -16.93 -3.60
CA GLN A 109 -14.04 -16.14 -3.12
C GLN A 109 -13.98 -14.67 -3.57
N PHE A 110 -12.86 -14.25 -4.19
CA PHE A 110 -12.66 -12.89 -4.70
C PHE A 110 -13.00 -12.76 -6.20
N GLU A 111 -13.24 -13.87 -6.91
CA GLU A 111 -13.44 -13.90 -8.37
C GLU A 111 -14.71 -13.16 -8.80
N ASP A 112 -15.80 -13.25 -8.02
CA ASP A 112 -17.09 -12.60 -8.31
C ASP A 112 -17.19 -11.16 -7.78
N SER A 113 -16.14 -10.62 -7.17
CA SER A 113 -16.20 -9.34 -6.48
C SER A 113 -16.05 -8.16 -7.45
N PRO A 114 -16.92 -7.14 -7.38
CA PRO A 114 -16.87 -5.99 -8.28
C PRO A 114 -15.52 -5.28 -8.19
N LYS A 115 -15.08 -4.71 -9.32
CA LYS A 115 -13.82 -3.94 -9.37
C LYS A 115 -13.92 -2.74 -8.43
N VAL A 116 -13.07 -2.74 -7.41
CA VAL A 116 -12.95 -1.63 -6.46
C VAL A 116 -11.95 -0.63 -7.02
N LEU A 117 -12.40 0.63 -7.19
CA LEU A 117 -11.60 1.73 -7.75
C LEU A 117 -10.32 1.97 -6.93
N GLN A 118 -10.43 1.80 -5.62
CA GLN A 118 -9.42 2.15 -4.63
C GLN A 118 -8.27 1.12 -4.51
N VAL A 119 -8.28 0.02 -5.27
CA VAL A 119 -7.14 -0.91 -5.31
C VAL A 119 -5.86 -0.20 -5.74
N GLY A 120 -5.95 0.69 -6.73
CA GLY A 120 -4.78 1.43 -7.20
C GLY A 120 -4.16 2.33 -6.13
N ASP A 121 -5.00 2.94 -5.30
CA ASP A 121 -4.58 3.76 -4.16
C ASP A 121 -3.81 2.93 -3.11
N LEU A 122 -4.33 1.75 -2.75
CA LEU A 122 -3.65 0.83 -1.83
C LEU A 122 -2.30 0.37 -2.38
N VAL A 123 -2.22 -0.01 -3.66
CA VAL A 123 -0.96 -0.41 -4.30
C VAL A 123 0.06 0.72 -4.24
N ALA A 124 -0.33 1.94 -4.62
CA ALA A 124 0.57 3.08 -4.62
C ALA A 124 1.05 3.41 -3.20
N LEU A 125 0.18 3.34 -2.19
CA LEU A 125 0.58 3.57 -0.80
C LEU A 125 1.61 2.54 -0.32
N LEU A 126 1.34 1.24 -0.50
CA LEU A 126 2.30 0.20 -0.12
C LEU A 126 3.61 0.39 -0.90
N GLY A 127 3.54 0.84 -2.16
CA GLY A 127 4.69 1.24 -2.96
C GLY A 127 5.52 2.34 -2.30
N LEU A 128 4.87 3.40 -1.81
CA LEU A 128 5.55 4.46 -1.07
C LEU A 128 6.22 3.93 0.20
N CYS A 129 5.60 3.00 0.91
CA CYS A 129 6.16 2.37 2.10
C CYS A 129 7.42 1.51 1.83
N ILE A 130 7.69 1.09 0.59
CA ILE A 130 8.97 0.43 0.26
C ILE A 130 10.15 1.38 0.51
N SER A 131 9.94 2.69 0.37
CA SER A 131 10.97 3.71 0.62
C SER A 131 11.20 4.05 2.09
N ASP A 132 10.46 3.44 3.01
CA ASP A 132 10.59 3.69 4.45
C ASP A 132 12.03 3.37 4.92
N PRO A 133 12.64 4.23 5.77
CA PRO A 133 13.98 4.01 6.29
C PRO A 133 14.08 2.73 7.13
N VAL A 134 12.99 2.34 7.82
CA VAL A 134 12.92 1.12 8.62
C VAL A 134 12.84 -0.08 7.68
N GLU A 135 13.89 -0.91 7.72
CA GLU A 135 14.02 -2.04 6.81
C GLU A 135 12.87 -3.03 6.90
N GLU A 136 12.37 -3.28 8.11
CA GLU A 136 11.23 -4.19 8.31
C GLU A 136 9.95 -3.66 7.65
N ILE A 137 9.69 -2.34 7.69
CA ILE A 137 8.55 -1.73 6.99
C ILE A 137 8.71 -1.90 5.49
N SER A 138 9.89 -1.57 4.95
CA SER A 138 10.19 -1.71 3.52
C SER A 138 10.04 -3.16 3.05
N ARG A 139 10.53 -4.13 3.84
CA ARG A 139 10.45 -5.56 3.56
C ARG A 139 9.01 -6.06 3.55
N GLN A 140 8.25 -5.75 4.60
CA GLN A 140 6.85 -6.11 4.73
C GLN A 140 5.98 -5.45 3.64
N ALA A 141 6.27 -4.22 3.25
CA ALA A 141 5.56 -3.54 2.16
C ALA A 141 5.75 -4.25 0.81
N LYS A 142 6.97 -4.70 0.51
CA LYS A 142 7.27 -5.52 -0.69
C LYS A 142 6.50 -6.84 -0.67
N GLU A 143 6.50 -7.52 0.47
CA GLU A 143 5.77 -8.78 0.67
C GLU A 143 4.26 -8.60 0.54
N GLY A 144 3.70 -7.54 1.15
CA GLY A 144 2.29 -7.16 1.03
C GLY A 144 1.88 -6.87 -0.42
N LEU A 145 2.70 -6.14 -1.16
CA LEU A 145 2.46 -5.89 -2.59
C LEU A 145 2.51 -7.16 -3.43
N PHE A 146 3.42 -8.09 -3.12
CA PHE A 146 3.47 -9.38 -3.80
C PHE A 146 2.19 -10.19 -3.57
N HIS A 147 1.67 -10.22 -2.33
CA HIS A 147 0.37 -10.83 -2.04
C HIS A 147 -0.77 -10.13 -2.79
N LEU A 148 -0.81 -8.80 -2.77
CA LEU A 148 -1.83 -8.03 -3.48
C LEU A 148 -1.79 -8.26 -5.00
N TYR A 149 -0.59 -8.36 -5.58
CA TYR A 149 -0.40 -8.70 -6.98
C TYR A 149 -0.95 -10.10 -7.29
N LYS A 150 -0.67 -11.09 -6.44
CA LYS A 150 -1.24 -12.44 -6.58
C LYS A 150 -2.76 -12.40 -6.61
N ILE A 151 -3.42 -11.72 -5.67
CA ILE A 151 -4.89 -11.65 -5.62
C ILE A 151 -5.44 -11.06 -6.93
N LEU A 152 -4.82 -9.99 -7.45
CA LEU A 152 -5.28 -9.32 -8.68
C LEU A 152 -5.04 -10.14 -9.96
N VAL A 153 -3.90 -10.83 -10.07
CA VAL A 153 -3.61 -11.70 -11.21
C VAL A 153 -4.60 -12.86 -11.30
N HIS A 154 -4.94 -13.47 -10.15
CA HIS A 154 -5.95 -14.52 -10.11
C HIS A 154 -7.33 -13.99 -10.52
N GLN A 155 -7.73 -12.81 -10.05
CA GLN A 155 -9.00 -12.19 -10.47
C GLN A 155 -9.08 -11.96 -11.99
N LYS A 156 -7.93 -11.84 -12.67
CA LYS A 156 -7.85 -11.67 -14.13
C LYS A 156 -7.80 -12.98 -14.90
N GLY A 157 -7.77 -14.13 -14.23
CA GLY A 157 -7.56 -15.44 -14.85
C GLY A 157 -6.19 -15.58 -15.51
N GLN A 158 -5.19 -14.81 -15.05
CA GLN A 158 -3.81 -14.83 -15.57
C GLN A 158 -2.93 -15.76 -14.73
N ASP A 159 -1.90 -16.34 -15.35
CA ASP A 159 -0.98 -17.26 -14.67
C ASP A 159 -0.05 -16.51 -13.70
N ILE A 160 0.16 -17.08 -12.52
CA ILE A 160 0.98 -16.57 -11.41
C ILE A 160 2.47 -16.73 -11.74
N GLN A 161 2.83 -17.57 -12.70
CA GLN A 161 4.24 -17.85 -12.99
C GLN A 161 5.00 -16.59 -13.45
N GLU A 162 4.37 -15.73 -14.26
CA GLU A 162 4.90 -14.39 -14.61
C GLU A 162 5.04 -13.48 -13.37
N ALA A 163 4.20 -13.68 -12.35
CA ALA A 163 4.26 -12.91 -11.11
C ALA A 163 5.54 -13.19 -10.32
N GLN A 164 5.97 -14.44 -10.19
CA GLN A 164 7.13 -14.80 -9.38
C GLN A 164 8.44 -14.27 -9.97
N GLU A 165 8.57 -14.27 -11.29
CA GLU A 165 9.77 -13.81 -12.00
C GLU A 165 10.03 -12.30 -11.82
N LEU A 166 8.97 -11.49 -11.67
CA LEU A 166 9.07 -10.03 -11.51
C LEU A 166 9.70 -9.58 -10.18
N TRP A 167 9.67 -10.42 -9.14
CA TRP A 167 10.16 -10.07 -7.80
C TRP A 167 11.52 -10.69 -7.46
N HIS A 168 12.05 -11.55 -8.32
CA HIS A 168 13.40 -12.09 -8.21
C HIS A 168 14.40 -11.21 -8.98
N THR A 169 14.68 -10.01 -8.46
CA THR A 169 15.78 -9.17 -8.98
C THR A 169 17.13 -9.67 -8.47
N SER A 170 17.49 -10.91 -8.82
CA SER A 170 18.84 -11.46 -8.59
C SER A 170 19.91 -10.72 -9.38
N GLN A 171 19.53 -10.05 -10.48
CA GLN A 171 20.43 -9.35 -11.40
C GLN A 171 21.07 -8.08 -10.81
N HIS A 172 20.51 -7.48 -9.75
CA HIS A 172 21.00 -6.22 -9.18
C HIS A 172 21.48 -6.34 -7.72
N GLN A 173 21.78 -7.55 -7.24
CA GLN A 173 22.23 -7.76 -5.85
C GLN A 173 23.50 -7.00 -5.46
N ASN A 174 24.35 -6.65 -6.44
CA ASN A 174 25.58 -5.89 -6.22
C ASN A 174 25.38 -4.36 -6.23
N GLN A 175 24.15 -3.86 -6.39
CA GLN A 175 23.88 -2.42 -6.42
C GLN A 175 23.72 -1.82 -5.02
N PRO A 176 24.06 -0.52 -4.85
CA PRO A 176 23.70 0.21 -3.64
C PRO A 176 22.19 0.10 -3.34
N ARG A 177 21.83 -0.11 -2.08
CA ARG A 177 20.43 -0.24 -1.60
C ARG A 177 19.49 0.81 -2.19
N ARG A 178 19.96 2.06 -2.35
CA ARG A 178 19.18 3.17 -2.92
C ARG A 178 18.84 2.97 -4.40
N ILE A 179 19.75 2.44 -5.20
CA ILE A 179 19.51 2.16 -6.63
C ILE A 179 18.51 0.99 -6.75
N LEU A 180 18.73 -0.06 -5.95
CA LEU A 180 17.84 -1.22 -5.93
C LEU A 180 16.39 -0.84 -5.55
N LEU A 181 16.21 0.12 -4.62
CA LEU A 181 14.90 0.67 -4.29
C LEU A 181 14.19 1.25 -5.52
N TYR A 182 14.88 2.07 -6.31
CA TYR A 182 14.28 2.68 -7.51
C TYR A 182 13.90 1.64 -8.56
N ILE A 183 14.75 0.63 -8.76
CA ILE A 183 14.48 -0.48 -9.68
C ILE A 183 13.23 -1.22 -9.20
N HIS A 184 13.14 -1.59 -7.91
CA HIS A 184 11.98 -2.28 -7.37
C HIS A 184 10.68 -1.48 -7.53
N LEU A 185 10.70 -0.17 -7.23
CA LEU A 185 9.54 0.70 -7.39
C LEU A 185 9.10 0.78 -8.86
N ALA A 186 10.04 0.88 -9.79
CA ALA A 186 9.76 0.94 -11.22
C ALA A 186 9.19 -0.38 -11.75
N THR A 187 9.85 -1.51 -11.44
CA THR A 187 9.41 -2.84 -11.86
C THR A 187 8.02 -3.16 -11.31
N MET A 188 7.78 -2.86 -10.03
CA MET A 188 6.48 -3.05 -9.40
C MET A 188 5.41 -2.17 -10.07
N GLY A 189 5.66 -0.87 -10.24
CA GLY A 189 4.68 0.04 -10.86
C GLY A 189 4.30 -0.37 -12.28
N GLU A 190 5.26 -0.83 -13.09
CA GLU A 190 4.99 -1.35 -14.44
C GLU A 190 4.24 -2.69 -14.42
N ALA A 191 4.53 -3.57 -13.46
CA ALA A 191 3.77 -4.81 -13.28
C ALA A 191 2.30 -4.51 -12.96
N PHE A 192 2.03 -3.63 -11.99
CA PHE A 192 0.67 -3.22 -11.64
C PHE A 192 -0.02 -2.47 -12.78
N ARG A 193 0.70 -1.65 -13.54
CA ARG A 193 0.16 -1.01 -14.74
C ARG A 193 -0.50 -2.02 -15.68
N LYS A 194 0.13 -3.18 -15.93
CA LYS A 194 -0.41 -4.20 -16.85
C LYS A 194 -1.76 -4.78 -16.39
N ILE A 195 -1.98 -4.89 -15.08
CA ILE A 195 -3.17 -5.55 -14.51
C ILE A 195 -4.28 -4.59 -14.09
N LEU A 196 -3.93 -3.38 -13.64
CA LEU A 196 -4.90 -2.38 -13.16
C LEU A 196 -5.74 -1.81 -14.30
N SER A 197 -7.04 -1.63 -14.05
CA SER A 197 -7.96 -0.88 -14.92
C SER A 197 -7.61 0.60 -14.98
N GLU A 198 -8.16 1.35 -15.94
CA GLU A 198 -7.87 2.78 -16.09
C GLU A 198 -8.20 3.57 -14.82
N ASP A 199 -9.35 3.34 -14.20
CA ASP A 199 -9.73 4.06 -12.98
C ASP A 199 -8.82 3.71 -11.80
N GLN A 200 -8.40 2.44 -11.68
CA GLN A 200 -7.42 2.04 -10.67
C GLN A 200 -6.04 2.67 -10.94
N ARG A 201 -5.61 2.76 -12.20
CA ARG A 201 -4.37 3.48 -12.56
C ARG A 201 -4.47 4.96 -12.20
N ARG A 202 -5.66 5.57 -12.34
CA ARG A 202 -5.91 6.95 -11.92
C ARG A 202 -5.76 7.11 -10.40
N ALA A 203 -6.43 6.27 -9.61
CA ALA A 203 -6.30 6.27 -8.16
C ALA A 203 -4.84 6.04 -7.69
N PHE A 204 -4.12 5.15 -8.37
CA PHE A 204 -2.69 4.95 -8.14
C PHE A 204 -1.89 6.23 -8.41
N ALA A 205 -2.13 6.89 -9.55
CA ALA A 205 -1.41 8.11 -9.93
C ALA A 205 -1.70 9.28 -8.96
N GLU A 206 -2.94 9.42 -8.51
CA GLU A 206 -3.35 10.40 -7.49
C GLU A 206 -2.57 10.18 -6.18
N ARG A 207 -2.50 8.95 -5.69
CA ARG A 207 -1.71 8.61 -4.50
C ARG A 207 -0.20 8.85 -4.70
N ALA A 208 0.34 8.53 -5.88
CA ALA A 208 1.75 8.79 -6.19
C ALA A 208 2.05 10.30 -6.22
N LEU A 209 1.12 11.13 -6.72
CA LEU A 209 1.18 12.59 -6.68
C LEU A 209 1.16 13.13 -5.25
N LEU A 210 0.33 12.56 -4.36
CA LEU A 210 0.39 12.88 -2.93
C LEU A 210 1.77 12.52 -2.34
N GLY A 211 2.30 11.35 -2.69
CA GLY A 211 3.64 10.92 -2.31
C GLY A 211 4.75 11.88 -2.77
N ILE A 212 4.63 12.43 -3.97
CA ILE A 212 5.56 13.46 -4.49
C ILE A 212 5.62 14.64 -3.53
N HIS A 213 4.49 15.12 -3.02
CA HIS A 213 4.42 16.30 -2.13
C HIS A 213 4.79 16.00 -0.67
N HIS A 214 5.15 14.77 -0.35
CA HIS A 214 5.51 14.38 1.00
C HIS A 214 6.74 15.15 1.54
N ILE A 215 6.76 15.41 2.85
CA ILE A 215 7.84 16.17 3.50
C ILE A 215 9.19 15.42 3.46
N MET A 216 9.15 14.09 3.54
CA MET A 216 10.35 13.26 3.44
C MET A 216 10.78 13.07 1.98
N LEU A 217 12.06 13.34 1.71
CA LEU A 217 12.63 13.28 0.36
C LEU A 217 12.55 11.87 -0.27
N HIS A 218 12.81 10.81 0.50
CA HIS A 218 12.77 9.44 -0.02
C HIS A 218 11.36 9.05 -0.50
N VAL A 219 10.31 9.46 0.24
CA VAL A 219 8.91 9.28 -0.17
C VAL A 219 8.59 10.11 -1.40
N SER A 220 9.06 11.37 -1.45
CA SER A 220 8.90 12.23 -2.63
C SER A 220 9.48 11.60 -3.89
N GLN A 221 10.71 11.07 -3.80
CA GLN A 221 11.39 10.41 -4.91
C GLN A 221 10.70 9.09 -5.29
N ALA A 222 10.21 8.33 -4.31
CA ALA A 222 9.42 7.13 -4.58
C ALA A 222 8.12 7.46 -5.33
N GLY A 223 7.41 8.53 -4.93
CA GLY A 223 6.23 9.02 -5.62
C GLY A 223 6.51 9.35 -7.10
N VAL A 224 7.65 9.99 -7.41
CA VAL A 224 8.08 10.22 -8.80
C VAL A 224 8.25 8.91 -9.56
N VAL A 225 8.93 7.93 -8.98
CA VAL A 225 9.20 6.66 -9.67
C VAL A 225 7.93 5.88 -9.92
N LEU A 226 7.04 5.81 -8.93
CA LEU A 226 5.73 5.18 -9.05
C LEU A 226 4.86 5.87 -10.11
N LEU A 227 4.85 7.21 -10.13
CA LEU A 227 4.10 7.99 -11.12
C LEU A 227 4.62 7.70 -12.55
N TYR A 228 5.93 7.69 -12.75
CA TYR A 228 6.50 7.36 -14.06
C TYR A 228 6.22 5.91 -14.46
N ALA A 229 6.27 4.97 -13.52
CA ALA A 229 5.99 3.56 -13.78
C ALA A 229 4.53 3.30 -14.17
N ILE A 230 3.55 3.88 -13.46
CA ILE A 230 2.13 3.67 -13.79
C ILE A 230 1.75 4.28 -15.16
N LEU A 231 2.50 5.30 -15.61
CA LEU A 231 2.36 5.92 -16.93
C LEU A 231 3.08 5.16 -18.04
N GLY A 232 3.89 4.15 -17.73
CA GLY A 232 4.70 3.46 -18.73
C GLY A 232 5.97 4.17 -19.15
N GLN A 233 6.46 5.04 -18.28
CA GLN A 233 7.53 5.99 -18.54
C GLN A 233 8.74 5.74 -17.62
N ALA A 234 8.77 4.63 -16.88
CA ALA A 234 9.87 4.30 -15.96
C ALA A 234 11.25 4.31 -16.66
N GLY A 235 11.30 3.98 -17.95
CA GLY A 235 12.52 4.04 -18.77
C GLY A 235 13.22 5.41 -18.76
N HIS A 236 12.47 6.51 -18.62
CA HIS A 236 13.03 7.86 -18.50
C HIS A 236 13.82 8.09 -17.20
N LEU A 237 13.57 7.28 -16.17
CA LEU A 237 14.29 7.32 -14.91
C LEU A 237 15.40 6.26 -14.90
N MET A 238 15.09 5.04 -15.34
CA MET A 238 16.03 3.91 -15.30
C MET A 238 17.24 4.12 -16.21
N GLY A 239 17.01 4.54 -17.47
CA GLY A 239 18.05 4.79 -18.48
C GLY A 239 19.12 3.69 -18.59
N ALA A 240 20.26 4.01 -19.23
CA ALA A 240 21.36 3.04 -19.41
C ALA A 240 22.28 2.98 -18.18
N GLU A 241 22.56 4.14 -17.57
CA GLU A 241 23.44 4.21 -16.40
C GLU A 241 22.65 4.20 -15.09
N GLU A 242 22.70 3.08 -14.35
CA GLU A 242 21.96 2.89 -13.10
C GLU A 242 22.38 3.88 -11.99
N LYS A 243 23.65 4.29 -11.97
CA LYS A 243 24.19 5.24 -10.98
C LYS A 243 23.55 6.62 -11.07
N GLU A 244 23.01 6.98 -12.23
CA GLU A 244 22.34 8.27 -12.44
C GLU A 244 20.85 8.26 -12.06
N ILE A 245 20.24 7.08 -11.83
CA ILE A 245 18.81 6.95 -11.50
C ILE A 245 18.38 7.93 -10.39
N PRO A 246 19.10 8.06 -9.27
CA PRO A 246 18.70 8.99 -8.21
C PRO A 246 18.74 10.47 -8.65
N VAL A 247 19.69 10.83 -9.52
CA VAL A 247 19.83 12.21 -10.04
C VAL A 247 18.68 12.49 -11.00
N ARG A 248 18.32 11.54 -11.88
CA ARG A 248 17.17 11.69 -12.79
C ARG A 248 15.86 11.80 -12.02
N ALA A 249 15.65 10.96 -10.99
CA ALA A 249 14.49 11.04 -10.11
C ALA A 249 14.39 12.40 -9.40
N LEU A 250 15.50 12.90 -8.86
CA LEU A 250 15.55 14.23 -8.21
C LEU A 250 15.25 15.37 -9.20
N ARG A 251 15.81 15.34 -10.42
CA ARG A 251 15.52 16.34 -11.46
C ARG A 251 14.03 16.37 -11.80
N LYS A 252 13.40 15.20 -11.99
CA LYS A 252 11.96 15.12 -12.24
C LYS A 252 11.14 15.59 -11.05
N LEU A 253 11.55 15.28 -9.82
CA LEU A 253 10.92 15.79 -8.61
C LEU A 253 10.90 17.32 -8.59
N LEU A 254 12.03 17.97 -8.90
CA LEU A 254 12.13 19.44 -8.94
C LEU A 254 11.21 20.03 -10.01
N ILE A 255 11.13 19.41 -11.20
CA ILE A 255 10.20 19.84 -12.26
C ILE A 255 8.75 19.78 -11.78
N LEU A 256 8.37 18.69 -11.13
CA LEU A 256 7.01 18.48 -10.64
C LEU A 256 6.64 19.44 -9.49
N LYS A 257 7.50 19.55 -8.47
CA LYS A 257 7.24 20.39 -7.29
C LYS A 257 7.37 21.89 -7.58
N CYS A 258 8.44 22.30 -8.27
CA CYS A 258 8.78 23.72 -8.39
C CYS A 258 8.13 24.35 -9.61
N PHE A 259 7.96 23.59 -10.70
CA PHE A 259 7.47 24.13 -11.97
C PHE A 259 6.04 23.69 -12.31
N HIS A 260 5.41 22.85 -11.48
CA HIS A 260 4.01 22.40 -11.62
C HIS A 260 3.73 21.78 -13.00
N GLN A 261 4.75 21.18 -13.63
CA GLN A 261 4.66 20.57 -14.95
C GLN A 261 4.41 19.07 -14.84
N LEU A 262 3.21 18.63 -15.25
CA LEU A 262 2.88 17.21 -15.36
C LEU A 262 3.58 16.57 -16.58
N PRO A 263 3.89 15.25 -16.52
CA PRO A 263 4.14 14.44 -17.70
C PRO A 263 3.02 14.62 -18.73
N LYS A 264 3.36 14.65 -20.03
CA LYS A 264 2.42 14.92 -21.14
C LYS A 264 1.23 13.96 -21.16
N GLU A 265 1.42 12.75 -20.65
CA GLU A 265 0.41 11.70 -20.55
C GLU A 265 -0.66 12.03 -19.50
N LEU A 266 -0.28 12.72 -18.40
CA LEU A 266 -1.23 13.18 -17.38
C LEU A 266 -1.91 14.50 -17.76
N GLN A 267 -1.31 15.30 -18.66
CA GLN A 267 -1.94 16.52 -19.21
C GLN A 267 -3.19 16.21 -20.05
N ARG A 268 -3.37 14.96 -20.51
CA ARG A 268 -4.61 14.52 -21.17
C ARG A 268 -5.77 14.27 -20.21
N HIS A 269 -5.52 14.24 -18.90
CA HIS A 269 -6.52 14.01 -17.87
C HIS A 269 -6.76 15.31 -17.09
N SER A 270 -7.67 16.14 -17.59
CA SER A 270 -8.01 17.50 -17.11
C SER A 270 -8.27 17.63 -15.59
N HIS A 271 -8.67 16.54 -14.92
CA HIS A 271 -8.96 16.53 -13.48
C HIS A 271 -7.74 16.32 -12.57
N LEU A 272 -6.60 15.83 -13.10
CA LEU A 272 -5.36 15.66 -12.33
C LEU A 272 -4.53 16.96 -12.24
N GLU A 273 -4.77 17.92 -13.15
CA GLU A 273 -4.17 19.25 -13.09
C GLU A 273 -4.65 20.08 -11.88
N SER A 274 -5.91 19.91 -11.43
CA SER A 274 -6.44 20.62 -10.27
C SER A 274 -5.83 20.15 -8.95
N ALA A 275 -5.53 18.85 -8.83
CA ALA A 275 -4.89 18.23 -7.67
C ALA A 275 -3.48 18.77 -7.38
N LEU A 276 -2.75 19.17 -8.43
CA LEU A 276 -1.42 19.78 -8.32
C LEU A 276 -1.46 21.28 -8.05
N ARG A 277 -2.50 21.99 -8.49
CA ARG A 277 -2.65 23.43 -8.24
C ARG A 277 -3.20 23.74 -6.86
N ASN A 278 -4.01 22.84 -6.29
CA ASN A 278 -4.59 22.97 -4.95
C ASN A 278 -4.41 21.67 -4.15
N PRO A 279 -3.27 21.46 -3.47
CA PRO A 279 -3.05 20.28 -2.62
C PRO A 279 -4.02 20.19 -1.42
N SER A 280 -4.74 21.28 -1.10
CA SER A 280 -5.75 21.36 -0.05
C SER A 280 -7.11 20.76 -0.40
N SER A 281 -7.37 20.41 -1.67
CA SER A 281 -8.63 19.74 -2.06
C SER A 281 -8.59 18.22 -1.93
N LEU A 282 -7.50 17.66 -1.38
CA LEU A 282 -7.25 16.23 -1.21
C LEU A 282 -7.13 15.79 0.27
N GLN A 283 -7.50 16.67 1.22
CA GLN A 283 -7.57 16.36 2.65
C GLN A 283 -8.96 15.87 3.05
#